data_AF-A0A2E3SEE7-F1
#
_entry.id   AF-A0A2E3SEE7-F1
#
_cell.length_a   1.000
_cell.length_b   1.000
_cell.length_c   1.000
_cell.angle_alpha   90.00
_cell.angle_beta   90.00
_cell.angle_gamma   90.00
#
_symmetry.space_group_name_H-M   'P 1'
#
loop_
_entity.id
_entity.type
_entity.pdbx_description
1 polymer ?
#
loop_
_entity_poly.entity_id
_entity_poly.type
_entity_poly.pdbx_seq_one_letter_code
_entity_poly.pdbx_strand_id
1 'polypeptide(L)'
;MRFLVFFLILFLPLILNAQRPSAFNNGKFFEMHGTRMLYGGSEDDQHFIIDNLDLDPGQFHYGLGRERFPALLQPTYLTVMEADRYWRDDSRFLVAKKGGEVKAYSVRDLTRHEVVNDVLDGEPIFAAYCILADLGAIYKRTYGDKTFTFAVSGYTYYDPDVWDGLDGFILWDRETESLWWPLIDKAVSGPLKGVGLQKLEAIHWEDTTWRNIKQNYPDAKIMKSGLDYKRPKSWKKYNDVSDIVKTYSNR
;
A
#
# COMPACT_ATOMS: atom_id res chain seq x y z
N MET A 1 -69.75 -1.83 -4.11
CA MET A 1 -68.61 -1.37 -3.28
C MET A 1 -67.71 -2.57 -2.94
N ARG A 2 -66.55 -2.67 -3.58
CA ARG A 2 -65.46 -3.58 -3.19
C ARG A 2 -64.21 -2.71 -3.10
N PHE A 3 -63.67 -2.54 -1.90
CA PHE A 3 -62.41 -1.84 -1.67
C PHE A 3 -61.25 -2.82 -1.88
N LEU A 4 -60.33 -2.48 -2.77
CA LEU A 4 -59.07 -3.19 -2.98
C LEU A 4 -58.02 -2.54 -2.06
N VAL A 5 -57.48 -3.31 -1.11
CA VAL A 5 -56.38 -2.86 -0.25
C VAL A 5 -55.07 -3.14 -0.98
N PHE A 6 -54.33 -2.09 -1.35
CA PHE A 6 -52.96 -2.21 -1.85
C PHE A 6 -52.00 -2.30 -0.65
N PHE A 7 -51.34 -3.45 -0.49
CA PHE A 7 -50.17 -3.58 0.38
C PHE A 7 -48.95 -3.01 -0.36
N LEU A 8 -48.43 -1.88 0.12
CA LEU A 8 -47.16 -1.34 -0.31
C LEU A 8 -46.05 -2.13 0.39
N ILE A 9 -45.46 -3.11 -0.29
CA ILE A 9 -44.27 -3.81 0.20
C ILE A 9 -43.07 -2.90 -0.06
N LEU A 10 -42.61 -2.22 0.99
CA LEU A 10 -41.32 -1.53 1.01
C LEU A 10 -40.20 -2.58 0.92
N PHE A 11 -39.59 -2.73 -0.24
CA PHE A 11 -38.30 -3.40 -0.39
C PHE A 11 -37.21 -2.49 0.19
N LEU A 12 -36.82 -2.70 1.45
CA LEU A 12 -35.51 -2.26 1.91
C LEU A 12 -34.46 -3.15 1.23
N PRO A 13 -33.42 -2.59 0.61
CA PRO A 13 -32.32 -3.40 0.12
C PRO A 13 -31.57 -3.95 1.35
N LEU A 14 -31.55 -5.27 1.51
CA LEU A 14 -30.56 -5.93 2.36
C LEU A 14 -29.19 -5.65 1.72
N ILE A 15 -28.50 -4.63 2.22
CA ILE A 15 -27.05 -4.56 2.10
C ILE A 15 -26.53 -5.65 3.03
N LEU A 16 -26.25 -6.83 2.47
CA LEU A 16 -25.45 -7.83 3.16
C LEU A 16 -24.06 -7.20 3.35
N ASN A 17 -23.80 -6.67 4.55
CA ASN A 17 -22.45 -6.36 5.01
C ASN A 17 -21.70 -7.69 5.12
N ALA A 18 -21.09 -8.14 4.02
CA ALA A 18 -20.15 -9.25 4.09
C ALA A 18 -18.97 -8.79 4.96
N GLN A 19 -18.97 -9.21 6.22
CA GLN A 19 -17.90 -8.91 7.16
C GLN A 19 -16.59 -9.46 6.58
N ARG A 20 -15.55 -8.63 6.55
CA ARG A 20 -14.22 -9.02 6.07
C ARG A 20 -13.69 -10.18 6.93
N PRO A 21 -12.93 -11.14 6.37
CA PRO A 21 -12.40 -12.25 7.16
C PRO A 21 -11.49 -11.74 8.28
N SER A 22 -11.88 -11.97 9.55
CA SER A 22 -11.05 -11.60 10.71
C SER A 22 -9.74 -12.38 10.72
N ALA A 23 -8.61 -11.68 10.75
CA ALA A 23 -7.29 -12.29 10.86
C ALA A 23 -7.12 -12.95 12.25
N PHE A 24 -7.55 -12.26 13.31
CA PHE A 24 -7.47 -12.75 14.68
C PHE A 24 -8.23 -14.05 14.88
N ASN A 25 -9.51 -14.09 14.52
CA ASN A 25 -10.35 -15.30 14.66
C ASN A 25 -9.89 -16.46 13.77
N ASN A 26 -9.15 -16.15 12.69
CA ASN A 26 -8.57 -17.15 11.79
C ASN A 26 -7.16 -17.61 12.21
N GLY A 27 -6.73 -17.34 13.44
CA GLY A 27 -5.47 -17.83 14.01
C GLY A 27 -4.22 -17.23 13.36
N LYS A 28 -4.33 -16.04 12.77
CA LYS A 28 -3.18 -15.36 12.14
C LYS A 28 -2.23 -14.74 13.15
N PHE A 29 -2.71 -14.52 14.37
CA PHE A 29 -1.92 -14.08 15.52
C PHE A 29 -1.65 -15.30 16.40
N PHE A 30 -0.39 -15.53 16.76
CA PHE A 30 0.01 -16.67 17.58
C PHE A 30 1.33 -16.37 18.31
N GLU A 31 1.74 -17.27 19.20
CA GLU A 31 3.03 -17.20 19.87
C GLU A 31 3.96 -18.30 19.37
N MET A 32 5.24 -17.97 19.19
CA MET A 32 6.29 -18.92 18.84
C MET A 32 7.50 -18.62 19.71
N HIS A 33 7.90 -19.59 20.55
CA HIS A 33 9.02 -19.46 21.49
C HIS A 33 8.95 -18.21 22.41
N GLY A 34 7.73 -17.80 22.81
CA GLY A 34 7.51 -16.63 23.66
C GLY A 34 7.49 -15.29 22.92
N THR A 35 7.63 -15.29 21.60
CA THR A 35 7.48 -14.10 20.74
C THR A 35 6.08 -14.07 20.14
N ARG A 36 5.44 -12.90 20.15
CA ARG A 36 4.15 -12.69 19.46
C ARG A 36 4.41 -12.56 17.97
N MET A 37 3.73 -13.40 17.19
CA MET A 37 3.91 -13.51 15.76
C MET A 37 2.63 -13.16 15.01
N LEU A 38 2.80 -12.58 13.83
CA LEU A 38 1.76 -12.43 12.82
C LEU A 38 2.13 -13.29 11.61
N TYR A 39 1.19 -14.14 11.17
CA TYR A 39 1.38 -15.02 10.04
C TYR A 39 1.81 -14.21 8.80
N GLY A 40 3.00 -14.48 8.27
CA GLY A 40 3.47 -13.85 7.03
C GLY A 40 3.64 -14.83 5.88
N GLY A 41 3.35 -16.12 6.03
CA GLY A 41 3.47 -17.10 4.95
C GLY A 41 3.66 -18.53 5.46
N SER A 42 3.91 -19.49 4.57
CA SER A 42 3.97 -20.92 4.93
C SER A 42 5.23 -21.34 5.67
N GLU A 43 6.34 -20.61 5.50
CA GLU A 43 7.59 -20.92 6.18
C GLU A 43 7.72 -20.12 7.49
N ASP A 44 8.35 -20.72 8.50
CA ASP A 44 8.50 -20.13 9.84
C ASP A 44 9.26 -18.79 9.81
N ASP A 45 10.22 -18.65 8.88
CA ASP A 45 10.98 -17.42 8.65
C ASP A 45 10.16 -16.30 7.98
N GLN A 46 8.88 -16.55 7.70
CA GLN A 46 7.98 -15.61 7.06
C GLN A 46 7.14 -14.79 7.99
N HIS A 47 7.03 -15.20 9.24
CA HIS A 47 6.17 -14.55 10.20
C HIS A 47 6.77 -13.23 10.67
N PHE A 48 5.92 -12.22 10.88
CA PHE A 48 6.34 -10.94 11.42
C PHE A 48 6.39 -11.01 12.95
N ILE A 49 7.47 -10.51 13.54
CA ILE A 49 7.55 -10.32 14.98
C ILE A 49 6.75 -9.06 15.35
N ILE A 50 5.77 -9.22 16.23
CA ILE A 50 4.80 -8.16 16.59
C ILE A 50 4.72 -7.90 18.11
N ASP A 51 5.82 -8.15 18.84
CA ASP A 51 5.92 -7.91 20.29
C ASP A 51 5.61 -6.47 20.70
N ASN A 52 5.74 -5.52 19.79
CA ASN A 52 5.48 -4.11 20.03
C ASN A 52 4.34 -3.54 19.17
N LEU A 53 3.43 -4.34 18.62
CA LEU A 53 2.30 -3.84 17.81
C LEU A 53 1.45 -2.79 18.56
N ASP A 54 1.16 -1.67 17.88
CA ASP A 54 0.33 -0.54 18.37
C ASP A 54 -1.16 -0.63 18.01
N LEU A 55 -1.53 -1.62 17.18
CA LEU A 55 -2.88 -1.78 16.65
C LEU A 55 -3.61 -2.93 17.34
N ASP A 56 -4.94 -2.84 17.42
CA ASP A 56 -5.78 -3.92 17.98
C ASP A 56 -5.80 -5.12 17.02
N PRO A 57 -5.32 -6.31 17.44
CA PRO A 57 -5.41 -7.52 16.63
C PRO A 57 -6.83 -7.83 16.11
N GLY A 58 -7.88 -7.47 16.87
CA GLY A 58 -9.28 -7.71 16.51
C GLY A 58 -9.73 -6.97 15.25
N GLN A 59 -9.00 -5.91 14.86
CA GLN A 59 -9.31 -5.04 13.72
C GLN A 59 -8.54 -5.41 12.43
N PHE A 60 -7.65 -6.41 12.50
CA PHE A 60 -6.98 -6.93 11.31
C PHE A 60 -7.89 -7.86 10.52
N HIS A 61 -7.87 -7.67 9.20
CA HIS A 61 -8.54 -8.54 8.25
C HIS A 61 -7.55 -9.27 7.33
N TYR A 62 -8.02 -10.37 6.76
CA TYR A 62 -7.28 -11.25 5.85
C TYR A 62 -6.09 -11.98 6.48
N GLY A 63 -4.85 -11.73 6.01
CA GLY A 63 -3.68 -12.55 6.31
C GLY A 63 -3.34 -13.53 5.19
N LEU A 64 -3.25 -12.99 3.97
CA LEU A 64 -2.92 -13.73 2.75
C LEU A 64 -1.44 -14.12 2.64
N GLY A 65 -0.61 -13.62 3.57
CA GLY A 65 0.84 -13.79 3.59
C GLY A 65 1.58 -12.76 2.75
N ARG A 66 2.85 -12.57 3.09
CA ARG A 66 3.79 -11.70 2.38
C ARG A 66 3.94 -12.18 0.94
N GLU A 67 4.14 -11.23 0.03
CA GLU A 67 4.32 -11.48 -1.41
C GLU A 67 3.12 -12.05 -2.18
N ARG A 68 1.91 -12.11 -1.60
CA ARG A 68 0.71 -12.50 -2.37
C ARG A 68 0.48 -11.57 -3.55
N PHE A 69 0.67 -10.27 -3.34
CA PHE A 69 0.72 -9.23 -4.36
C PHE A 69 2.18 -8.75 -4.47
N PRO A 70 2.94 -9.22 -5.45
CA PRO A 70 4.36 -8.92 -5.54
C PRO A 70 4.56 -7.44 -5.88
N ALA A 71 5.19 -6.72 -4.96
CA ALA A 71 5.63 -5.36 -5.20
C ALA A 71 6.56 -5.31 -6.42
N LEU A 72 6.36 -4.32 -7.29
CA LEU A 72 7.22 -4.14 -8.47
C LEU A 72 8.50 -3.41 -8.05
N LEU A 73 9.66 -3.97 -8.38
CA LEU A 73 10.96 -3.46 -7.89
C LEU A 73 11.83 -2.86 -9.00
N GLN A 74 11.50 -3.17 -10.26
CA GLN A 74 12.21 -2.72 -11.45
C GLN A 74 11.20 -2.29 -12.51
N PRO A 75 10.44 -1.20 -12.26
CA PRO A 75 9.51 -0.69 -13.26
C PRO A 75 10.28 -0.26 -14.52
N THR A 76 9.65 -0.50 -15.67
CA THR A 76 10.13 0.00 -16.97
C THR A 76 9.05 0.85 -17.59
N TYR A 77 9.46 1.77 -18.48
CA TYR A 77 8.63 2.88 -18.89
C TYR A 77 8.45 2.95 -20.41
N LEU A 78 7.30 3.49 -20.80
CA LEU A 78 6.98 3.98 -22.14
C LEU A 78 7.03 5.50 -22.14
N THR A 79 7.19 6.07 -23.33
CA THR A 79 6.86 7.48 -23.58
C THR A 79 5.34 7.70 -23.56
N VAL A 80 4.89 8.94 -23.42
CA VAL A 80 3.47 9.29 -23.54
C VAL A 80 2.87 8.84 -24.88
N MET A 81 3.60 9.06 -25.97
CA MET A 81 3.17 8.67 -27.32
C MET A 81 2.97 7.16 -27.45
N GLU A 82 3.89 6.36 -26.94
CA GLU A 82 3.75 4.89 -26.96
C GLU A 82 2.62 4.41 -26.05
N ALA A 83 2.37 5.12 -24.95
CA ALA A 83 1.36 4.76 -23.97
C ALA A 83 -0.08 5.09 -24.41
N ASP A 84 -0.28 6.09 -25.27
CA ASP A 84 -1.61 6.59 -25.66
C ASP A 84 -2.50 5.53 -26.33
N ARG A 85 -1.90 4.56 -27.03
CA ARG A 85 -2.63 3.42 -27.63
C ARG A 85 -3.24 2.46 -26.61
N TYR A 86 -2.87 2.54 -25.33
CA TYR A 86 -3.29 1.60 -24.28
C TYR A 86 -4.26 2.21 -23.27
N TRP A 87 -4.33 3.54 -23.18
CA TRP A 87 -5.04 4.23 -22.12
C TRP A 87 -6.11 5.15 -22.69
N ARG A 88 -7.31 5.03 -22.11
CA ARG A 88 -8.39 5.98 -22.37
C ARG A 88 -8.15 7.25 -21.58
N ASP A 89 -8.62 8.37 -22.09
CA ASP A 89 -8.52 9.70 -21.45
C ASP A 89 -8.93 9.72 -19.97
N ASP A 90 -9.94 8.93 -19.60
CA ASP A 90 -10.50 8.83 -18.24
C ASP A 90 -9.75 7.85 -17.33
N SER A 91 -8.71 7.17 -17.82
CA SER A 91 -7.89 6.26 -17.02
C SER A 91 -7.17 7.03 -15.92
N ARG A 92 -7.26 6.53 -14.68
CA ARG A 92 -6.68 7.17 -13.48
C ARG A 92 -5.21 6.77 -13.25
N PHE A 93 -4.41 7.72 -12.80
CA PHE A 93 -2.97 7.59 -12.60
C PHE A 93 -2.52 8.34 -11.35
N LEU A 94 -1.49 7.83 -10.69
CA LEU A 94 -0.65 8.62 -9.81
C LEU A 94 0.54 9.15 -10.61
N VAL A 95 0.81 10.45 -10.53
CA VAL A 95 1.96 11.10 -11.17
C VAL A 95 2.93 11.58 -10.09
N ALA A 96 4.22 11.35 -10.29
CA ALA A 96 5.31 11.89 -9.46
C ALA A 96 6.21 12.80 -10.31
N LYS A 97 6.69 13.91 -9.75
CA LYS A 97 7.58 14.86 -10.44
C LYS A 97 8.66 15.44 -9.54
N LYS A 98 9.91 15.40 -10.02
CA LYS A 98 11.09 15.98 -9.35
C LYS A 98 12.20 16.25 -10.39
N GLY A 99 12.90 17.38 -10.27
CA GLY A 99 14.08 17.71 -11.08
C GLY A 99 13.92 17.63 -12.60
N GLY A 100 12.70 17.82 -13.11
CA GLY A 100 12.37 17.68 -14.54
C GLY A 100 12.00 16.27 -14.98
N GLU A 101 12.17 15.24 -14.14
CA GLU A 101 11.63 13.90 -14.39
C GLU A 101 10.17 13.82 -13.91
N VAL A 102 9.31 13.27 -14.76
CA VAL A 102 7.91 12.94 -14.43
C VAL A 102 7.68 11.47 -14.70
N LYS A 103 7.08 10.77 -13.73
CA LYS A 103 6.69 9.37 -13.84
C LYS A 103 5.22 9.18 -13.51
N ALA A 104 4.54 8.31 -14.26
CA ALA A 104 3.13 8.02 -14.05
C ALA A 104 2.88 6.52 -13.88
N TYR A 105 2.06 6.19 -12.88
CA TYR A 105 1.70 4.83 -12.48
C TYR A 105 0.19 4.69 -12.59
N SER A 106 -0.30 3.82 -13.47
CA SER A 106 -1.74 3.64 -13.63
C SER A 106 -2.34 3.03 -12.37
N VAL A 107 -3.51 3.50 -11.95
CA VAL A 107 -4.24 2.90 -10.82
C VAL A 107 -4.59 1.44 -11.11
N ARG A 108 -4.84 1.10 -12.39
CA ARG A 108 -5.07 -0.29 -12.83
C ARG A 108 -3.88 -1.19 -12.51
N ASP A 109 -2.67 -0.77 -12.87
CA ASP A 109 -1.47 -1.58 -12.63
C ASP A 109 -1.05 -1.55 -11.16
N LEU A 110 -1.26 -0.42 -10.47
CA LEU A 110 -1.07 -0.33 -9.03
C LEU A 110 -2.05 -1.23 -8.26
N THR A 111 -3.27 -1.45 -8.73
CA THR A 111 -4.20 -2.42 -8.11
C THR A 111 -3.66 -3.85 -8.16
N ARG A 112 -2.79 -4.19 -9.13
CA ARG A 112 -2.15 -5.51 -9.21
C ARG A 112 -0.95 -5.64 -8.28
N HIS A 113 -0.11 -4.61 -8.22
CA HIS A 113 1.15 -4.64 -7.47
C HIS A 113 1.03 -4.12 -6.03
N GLU A 114 0.06 -3.25 -5.80
CA GLU A 114 -0.20 -2.40 -4.63
C GLU A 114 0.95 -1.47 -4.22
N VAL A 115 2.19 -1.86 -4.50
CA VAL A 115 3.42 -1.08 -4.27
C VAL A 115 4.37 -1.20 -5.48
N VAL A 116 4.89 -0.08 -5.94
CA VAL A 116 5.96 0.02 -6.94
C VAL A 116 7.14 0.77 -6.33
N ASN A 117 8.25 0.09 -6.10
CA ASN A 117 9.51 0.70 -5.67
C ASN A 117 10.27 1.19 -6.90
N ASP A 118 10.68 2.46 -6.88
CA ASP A 118 11.24 3.15 -8.02
C ASP A 118 12.29 4.20 -7.60
N VAL A 119 12.83 4.93 -8.57
CA VAL A 119 13.75 6.06 -8.40
C VAL A 119 13.31 7.23 -9.27
N LEU A 120 13.04 8.40 -8.69
CA LEU A 120 12.63 9.62 -9.40
C LEU A 120 13.69 10.70 -9.22
N ASP A 121 14.36 11.10 -10.30
CA ASP A 121 15.45 12.08 -10.29
C ASP A 121 16.51 11.74 -9.21
N GLY A 122 16.95 10.48 -9.21
CA GLY A 122 17.89 9.94 -8.22
C GLY A 122 17.31 9.69 -6.83
N GLU A 123 16.09 10.14 -6.51
CA GLU A 123 15.43 9.88 -5.22
C GLU A 123 14.73 8.53 -5.21
N PRO A 124 15.09 7.60 -4.29
CA PRO A 124 14.32 6.40 -4.08
C PRO A 124 12.90 6.73 -3.58
N ILE A 125 11.91 6.29 -4.34
CA ILE A 125 10.48 6.46 -4.00
C ILE A 125 9.75 5.11 -4.05
N PHE A 126 8.56 5.05 -3.46
CA PHE A 126 7.57 4.05 -3.83
C PHE A 126 6.20 4.68 -4.04
N ALA A 127 5.50 4.24 -5.09
CA ALA A 127 4.11 4.54 -5.33
C ALA A 127 3.25 3.42 -4.74
N ALA A 128 2.16 3.76 -4.06
CA ALA A 128 1.25 2.79 -3.46
C ALA A 128 -0.21 3.15 -3.76
N TYR A 129 -1.04 2.13 -3.94
CA TYR A 129 -2.48 2.29 -4.07
C TYR A 129 -3.22 1.15 -3.38
N CYS A 130 -4.12 1.49 -2.47
CA CYS A 130 -5.03 0.54 -1.82
C CYS A 130 -6.44 0.71 -2.39
N ILE A 131 -6.93 -0.32 -3.09
CA ILE A 131 -8.27 -0.29 -3.70
C ILE A 131 -9.40 -0.22 -2.68
N LEU A 132 -9.21 -0.76 -1.47
CA LEU A 132 -10.25 -0.80 -0.44
C LEU A 132 -10.48 0.55 0.24
N ALA A 133 -9.42 1.35 0.40
CA ALA A 133 -9.46 2.67 1.00
C ALA A 133 -9.45 3.82 -0.02
N ASP A 134 -9.44 3.49 -1.32
CA ASP A 134 -9.18 4.42 -2.42
C ASP A 134 -7.99 5.36 -2.14
N LEU A 135 -6.94 4.80 -1.52
CA LEU A 135 -5.79 5.55 -1.05
C LEU A 135 -4.64 5.41 -2.04
N GLY A 136 -4.36 6.49 -2.77
CA GLY A 136 -3.14 6.64 -3.58
C GLY A 136 -2.14 7.58 -2.91
N ALA A 137 -0.86 7.21 -2.88
CA ALA A 137 0.20 8.10 -2.39
C ALA A 137 1.57 7.69 -2.94
N ILE A 138 2.50 8.64 -2.92
CA ILE A 138 3.90 8.43 -3.27
C ILE A 138 4.77 8.88 -2.11
N TYR A 139 5.72 8.05 -1.73
CA TYR A 139 6.58 8.26 -0.57
C TYR A 139 8.04 8.16 -0.97
N LYS A 140 8.90 8.89 -0.26
CA LYS A 140 10.34 8.57 -0.24
C LYS A 140 10.53 7.29 0.55
N ARG A 141 11.53 6.50 0.16
CA ARG A 141 11.97 5.28 0.88
C ARG A 141 13.39 5.42 1.42
N THR A 142 13.83 6.65 1.65
CA THR A 142 15.12 7.01 2.22
C THR A 142 14.93 7.55 3.64
N TYR A 143 15.73 7.03 4.57
CA TYR A 143 15.81 7.50 5.95
C TYR A 143 17.30 7.59 6.31
N GLY A 144 17.83 8.81 6.34
CA GLY A 144 19.27 9.05 6.41
C GLY A 144 20.01 8.43 5.21
N ASP A 145 20.99 7.58 5.49
CA ASP A 145 21.79 6.87 4.48
C ASP A 145 21.14 5.56 4.01
N LYS A 146 20.00 5.17 4.60
CA LYS A 146 19.36 3.88 4.33
C LYS A 146 18.22 4.03 3.35
N THR A 147 18.22 3.15 2.36
CA THR A 147 17.11 2.97 1.43
C THR A 147 16.39 1.68 1.77
N PHE A 148 15.06 1.73 1.78
CA PHE A 148 14.17 0.62 2.11
C PHE A 148 13.39 0.15 0.89
N THR A 149 12.85 -1.05 0.98
CA THR A 149 12.01 -1.68 -0.03
C THR A 149 10.68 -2.05 0.59
N PHE A 150 9.60 -1.44 0.11
CA PHE A 150 8.26 -1.65 0.66
C PHE A 150 7.48 -2.70 -0.12
N ALA A 151 6.60 -3.40 0.57
CA ALA A 151 5.63 -4.33 0.00
C ALA A 151 4.37 -4.39 0.88
N VAL A 152 3.33 -5.07 0.40
CA VAL A 152 2.14 -5.35 1.22
C VAL A 152 2.35 -6.62 2.05
N SER A 153 1.84 -6.61 3.29
CA SER A 153 1.96 -7.72 4.24
C SER A 153 0.97 -8.85 3.97
N GLY A 154 -0.08 -8.57 3.19
CA GLY A 154 -1.23 -9.47 3.00
C GLY A 154 -2.35 -9.27 4.04
N TYR A 155 -2.23 -8.26 4.90
CA TYR A 155 -3.27 -7.81 5.81
C TYR A 155 -3.84 -6.46 5.40
N THR A 156 -5.06 -6.23 5.86
CA THR A 156 -5.66 -4.91 5.90
C THR A 156 -6.12 -4.63 7.33
N TYR A 157 -6.27 -3.36 7.69
CA TYR A 157 -6.66 -2.90 9.00
C TYR A 157 -7.78 -1.87 8.90
N TYR A 158 -8.77 -2.02 9.76
CA TYR A 158 -9.94 -1.17 9.87
C TYR A 158 -9.93 -0.42 11.19
N ASP A 159 -10.19 0.88 11.18
CA ASP A 159 -10.42 1.67 12.39
C ASP A 159 -11.58 2.64 12.17
N PRO A 160 -12.65 2.62 12.99
CA PRO A 160 -13.79 3.50 12.80
C PRO A 160 -13.44 4.99 12.86
N ASP A 161 -12.37 5.35 13.56
CA ASP A 161 -11.98 6.75 13.78
C ASP A 161 -10.92 7.24 12.77
N VAL A 162 -10.46 6.38 11.86
CA VAL A 162 -9.44 6.70 10.86
C VAL A 162 -9.99 6.46 9.45
N TRP A 163 -9.80 7.45 8.57
CA TRP A 163 -10.07 7.33 7.14
C TRP A 163 -11.49 6.81 6.81
N ASP A 164 -12.49 7.40 7.48
CA ASP A 164 -13.91 7.06 7.35
C ASP A 164 -14.24 5.58 7.61
N GLY A 165 -13.43 4.87 8.40
CA GLY A 165 -13.63 3.46 8.66
C GLY A 165 -13.39 2.58 7.43
N LEU A 166 -12.57 3.02 6.49
CA LEU A 166 -12.19 2.18 5.36
C LEU A 166 -11.02 1.27 5.74
N ASP A 167 -11.05 0.07 5.18
CA ASP A 167 -10.03 -0.94 5.39
C ASP A 167 -8.80 -0.61 4.53
N GLY A 168 -7.65 -0.44 5.17
CA GLY A 168 -6.39 -0.08 4.51
C GLY A 168 -5.37 -1.20 4.60
N PHE A 169 -4.63 -1.46 3.51
CA PHE A 169 -3.51 -2.38 3.55
C PHE A 169 -2.48 -2.05 4.64
N ILE A 170 -1.85 -3.09 5.20
CA ILE A 170 -0.67 -2.95 6.03
C ILE A 170 0.54 -3.22 5.15
N LEU A 171 1.42 -2.24 5.04
CA LEU A 171 2.69 -2.38 4.36
C LEU A 171 3.72 -3.00 5.30
N TRP A 172 4.83 -3.46 4.73
CA TRP A 172 6.03 -3.80 5.46
C TRP A 172 7.27 -3.41 4.66
N ASP A 173 8.36 -3.11 5.35
CA ASP A 173 9.68 -2.94 4.73
C ASP A 173 10.49 -4.24 4.86
N ARG A 174 11.24 -4.59 3.82
CA ARG A 174 11.93 -5.88 3.76
C ARG A 174 13.18 -5.95 4.63
N GLU A 175 13.78 -4.79 4.88
CA GLU A 175 15.08 -4.68 5.54
C GLU A 175 14.98 -4.83 7.07
N THR A 176 13.87 -4.41 7.69
CA THR A 176 13.63 -4.55 9.14
C THR A 176 12.39 -5.37 9.47
N GLU A 177 11.54 -5.66 8.49
CA GLU A 177 10.26 -6.37 8.67
C GLU A 177 9.29 -5.63 9.59
N SER A 178 9.42 -4.30 9.68
CA SER A 178 8.45 -3.47 10.39
C SER A 178 7.15 -3.38 9.60
N LEU A 179 6.03 -3.31 10.31
CA LEU A 179 4.71 -3.14 9.72
C LEU A 179 4.35 -1.66 9.73
N TRP A 180 3.75 -1.16 8.66
CA TRP A 180 3.39 0.24 8.46
C TRP A 180 1.93 0.36 8.05
N TRP A 181 1.23 1.33 8.63
CA TRP A 181 -0.15 1.61 8.27
C TRP A 181 -0.26 2.98 7.60
N PRO A 182 -0.43 3.02 6.27
CA PRO A 182 -0.44 4.27 5.52
C PRO A 182 -1.58 5.23 5.85
N LEU A 183 -2.69 4.74 6.43
CA LEU A 183 -3.82 5.62 6.81
C LEU A 183 -3.49 6.56 7.98
N ILE A 184 -2.45 6.22 8.76
CA ILE A 184 -1.90 7.08 9.82
C ILE A 184 -0.43 7.44 9.57
N ASP A 185 0.05 7.20 8.34
CA ASP A 185 1.39 7.56 7.86
C ASP A 185 2.56 7.09 8.76
N LYS A 186 2.50 5.92 9.43
CA LYS A 186 3.61 5.47 10.29
C LYS A 186 3.78 3.96 10.44
N ALA A 187 4.95 3.56 10.91
CA ALA A 187 5.25 2.21 11.37
C ALA A 187 4.51 1.92 12.68
N VAL A 188 3.83 0.78 12.74
CA VAL A 188 2.97 0.35 13.86
C VAL A 188 3.51 -0.87 14.62
N SER A 189 4.53 -1.53 14.08
CA SER A 189 5.20 -2.69 14.71
C SER A 189 6.60 -2.87 14.15
N GLY A 190 7.45 -3.60 14.87
CA GLY A 190 8.81 -3.94 14.46
C GLY A 190 9.85 -2.88 14.84
N PRO A 191 11.09 -3.01 14.34
CA PRO A 191 12.21 -2.14 14.69
C PRO A 191 12.00 -0.63 14.39
N LEU A 192 11.17 -0.30 13.40
CA LEU A 192 10.90 1.08 12.99
C LEU A 192 9.62 1.66 13.60
N LYS A 193 8.96 0.96 14.53
CA LYS A 193 7.73 1.45 15.18
C LYS A 193 7.82 2.93 15.58
N GLY A 194 6.80 3.70 15.22
CA GLY A 194 6.69 5.14 15.46
C GLY A 194 7.26 6.00 14.33
N VAL A 195 8.12 5.46 13.46
CA VAL A 195 8.69 6.21 12.32
C VAL A 195 7.60 6.57 11.31
N GLY A 196 7.57 7.82 10.88
CA GLY A 196 6.61 8.32 9.90
C GLY A 196 7.01 8.01 8.45
N LEU A 197 6.03 7.58 7.64
CA LEU A 197 6.17 7.47 6.19
C LEU A 197 6.47 8.85 5.58
N GLN A 198 7.50 8.91 4.73
CA GLN A 198 7.95 10.16 4.12
C GLN A 198 7.13 10.48 2.86
N LYS A 199 5.86 10.87 3.00
CA LYS A 199 4.97 11.22 1.87
C LYS A 199 5.56 12.37 1.06
N LEU A 200 5.52 12.28 -0.27
CA LEU A 200 5.89 13.39 -1.12
C LEU A 200 4.91 14.55 -0.90
N GLU A 201 5.43 15.78 -0.93
CA GLU A 201 4.61 16.98 -0.83
C GLU A 201 3.66 17.05 -2.04
N ALA A 202 2.48 17.64 -1.85
CA ALA A 202 1.42 17.72 -2.88
C ALA A 202 1.87 18.44 -4.17
N ILE A 203 2.93 19.25 -4.11
CA ILE A 203 3.51 19.87 -5.31
C ILE A 203 4.32 18.88 -6.17
N HIS A 204 4.71 17.73 -5.62
CA HIS A 204 5.57 16.72 -6.25
C HIS A 204 4.83 15.47 -6.71
N TRP A 205 3.54 15.34 -6.41
CA TRP A 205 2.73 14.25 -6.93
C TRP A 205 1.25 14.62 -7.00
N GLU A 206 0.49 13.91 -7.82
CA GLU A 206 -0.97 14.09 -7.92
C GLU A 206 -1.67 12.80 -8.36
N ASP A 207 -2.95 12.70 -8.03
CA ASP A 207 -3.89 11.73 -8.58
C ASP A 207 -4.67 12.40 -9.72
N THR A 208 -4.56 11.83 -10.92
CA THR A 208 -5.02 12.50 -12.13
C THR A 208 -5.45 11.51 -13.22
N THR A 209 -5.78 12.05 -14.39
CA THR A 209 -6.24 11.26 -15.54
C THR A 209 -5.20 11.22 -16.66
N TRP A 210 -5.32 10.22 -17.54
CA TRP A 210 -4.51 10.11 -18.75
C TRP A 210 -4.61 11.38 -19.62
N ARG A 211 -5.81 11.95 -19.74
CA ARG A 211 -6.01 13.22 -20.47
C ARG A 211 -5.11 14.33 -19.93
N ASN A 212 -5.07 14.50 -18.61
CA ASN A 212 -4.25 15.51 -17.97
C ASN A 212 -2.75 15.26 -18.22
N ILE A 213 -2.32 14.00 -18.15
CA ILE A 213 -0.92 13.61 -18.43
C ILE A 213 -0.51 14.01 -19.84
N LYS A 214 -1.32 13.69 -20.85
CA LYS A 214 -1.03 14.04 -22.25
C LYS A 214 -0.88 15.54 -22.48
N GLN A 215 -1.69 16.33 -21.79
CA GLN A 215 -1.73 17.78 -21.96
C GLN A 215 -0.57 18.47 -21.23
N ASN A 216 -0.24 18.01 -20.03
CA ASN A 216 0.64 18.76 -19.12
C ASN A 216 2.02 18.12 -18.93
N TYR A 217 2.19 16.85 -19.29
CA TYR A 217 3.44 16.11 -19.09
C TYR A 217 3.82 15.29 -20.33
N PRO A 218 4.08 15.92 -21.50
CA PRO A 218 4.35 15.21 -22.76
C PRO A 218 5.59 14.30 -22.70
N ASP A 219 6.55 14.62 -21.82
CA ASP A 219 7.79 13.85 -21.62
C ASP A 219 7.71 12.86 -20.44
N ALA A 220 6.53 12.65 -19.86
CA ALA A 220 6.35 11.71 -18.76
C ALA A 220 6.71 10.28 -19.14
N LYS A 221 7.34 9.58 -18.20
CA LYS A 221 7.62 8.15 -18.27
C LYS A 221 6.42 7.38 -17.70
N ILE A 222 5.74 6.64 -18.54
CA ILE A 222 4.52 5.90 -18.17
C ILE A 222 4.89 4.45 -17.86
N MET A 223 4.58 3.97 -16.66
CA MET A 223 4.90 2.60 -16.28
C MET A 223 4.26 1.60 -17.25
N LYS A 224 5.04 0.62 -17.74
CA LYS A 224 4.54 -0.47 -18.59
C LYS A 224 3.58 -1.36 -17.80
N SER A 225 2.43 -1.69 -18.39
CA SER A 225 1.53 -2.71 -17.85
C SER A 225 2.10 -4.12 -18.04
N GLY A 226 1.61 -5.07 -17.24
CA GLY A 226 1.94 -6.49 -17.38
C GLY A 226 3.35 -6.86 -16.92
N LEU A 227 4.07 -5.95 -16.26
CA LEU A 227 5.35 -6.27 -15.64
C LEU A 227 5.16 -7.30 -14.54
N ASP A 228 6.01 -8.30 -14.50
CA ASP A 228 6.06 -9.25 -13.40
C ASP A 228 7.45 -9.23 -12.78
N TYR A 229 7.53 -9.57 -11.50
CA TYR A 229 8.80 -9.54 -10.79
C TYR A 229 8.96 -10.79 -9.94
N LYS A 230 10.12 -11.43 -10.09
CA LYS A 230 10.47 -12.60 -9.29
C LYS A 230 10.77 -12.15 -7.86
N ARG A 231 9.95 -12.62 -6.92
CA ARG A 231 10.15 -12.43 -5.48
C ARG A 231 11.57 -12.81 -5.08
N PRO A 232 12.34 -11.89 -4.47
CA PRO A 232 13.68 -12.23 -4.03
C PRO A 232 13.61 -13.15 -2.82
N LYS A 233 14.53 -14.12 -2.78
CA LYS A 233 14.59 -15.13 -1.73
C LYS A 233 15.23 -14.61 -0.45
N SER A 234 16.05 -13.57 -0.57
CA SER A 234 16.73 -12.91 0.54
C SER A 234 16.84 -11.42 0.25
N TRP A 235 17.01 -10.66 1.32
CA TRP A 235 17.08 -9.22 1.30
C TRP A 235 18.17 -8.74 2.24
N LYS A 236 18.71 -7.56 1.95
CA LYS A 236 19.59 -6.85 2.87
C LYS A 236 18.83 -6.62 4.17
N LYS A 237 19.48 -6.82 5.31
CA LYS A 237 18.90 -6.54 6.63
C LYS A 237 19.57 -5.31 7.25
N TYR A 238 18.79 -4.52 7.97
CA TYR A 238 19.30 -3.44 8.81
C TYR A 238 19.07 -3.81 10.27
N ASN A 239 20.15 -4.15 10.97
CA ASN A 239 20.07 -4.61 12.36
C ASN A 239 20.00 -3.44 13.37
N ASP A 240 20.57 -2.29 13.02
CA ASP A 240 20.48 -1.07 13.83
C ASP A 240 19.84 0.05 13.02
N VAL A 241 18.71 0.50 13.53
CA VAL A 241 17.89 1.61 12.99
C VAL A 241 17.55 2.64 14.07
N SER A 242 18.26 2.61 15.21
CA SER A 242 17.99 3.49 16.36
C SER A 242 18.07 4.98 15.98
N ASP A 243 19.04 5.38 15.16
CA ASP A 243 19.16 6.75 14.65
C ASP A 243 17.98 7.17 13.76
N ILE A 244 17.43 6.23 12.97
CA ILE A 244 16.23 6.47 12.15
C ILE A 244 15.04 6.70 13.08
N VAL A 245 14.82 5.81 14.05
CA VAL A 245 13.73 5.95 15.03
C VAL A 245 13.82 7.29 15.75
N LYS A 246 15.00 7.67 16.24
CA LYS A 246 15.23 8.96 16.91
C LYS A 246 14.91 10.16 16.02
N THR A 247 15.23 10.10 14.74
CA THR A 247 15.12 11.23 13.81
C THR A 247 13.70 11.37 13.22
N TYR A 248 13.01 10.26 12.99
CA TYR A 248 11.80 10.22 12.16
C TYR A 248 10.51 9.81 12.91
N SER A 249 10.54 9.56 14.23
CA SER A 249 9.32 9.20 14.99
C SER A 249 8.50 10.37 15.53
N ASN A 250 9.01 11.59 15.45
CA ASN A 250 8.38 12.81 16.00
C ASN A 250 7.94 13.80 14.90
N ARG A 251 7.74 13.31 13.67
CA ARG A 251 7.32 14.13 12.52
C ARG A 251 5.94 13.74 12.06
#